data_AF-A0A961PV28-F1
#
_entry.id   AF-A0A961PV28-F1
#
_cell.length_a   1.000
_cell.length_b   1.000
_cell.length_c   1.000
_cell.angle_alpha   90.00
_cell.angle_beta   90.00
_cell.angle_gamma   90.00
#
_symmetry.space_group_name_H-M   'P 1'
#
loop_
_entity.id
_entity.type
_entity.pdbx_description
1 polymer ?
#
loop_
_entity_poly.entity_id
_entity_poly.type
_entity_poly.pdbx_seq_one_letter_code
_entity_poly.pdbx_strand_id
1 'polypeptide(L)' 'MKRFVTSDGLSLAYTDEGEGLPVLCLPGLTRDGADFDELAAALKGRYRLIRLTLRGRGASDRDPDPTNYNVGI' A
#
# COMPACT_ATOMS: atom_id res chain seq x y z
N MET A 1 0.32 11.70 2.58
CA MET A 1 0.70 10.33 2.18
C MET A 1 2.17 10.12 2.52
N LYS A 2 2.51 9.01 3.18
CA LYS A 2 3.89 8.69 3.57
C LYS A 2 4.57 7.88 2.47
N ARG A 3 5.90 7.81 2.50
CA ARG A 3 6.70 6.99 1.58
C ARG A 3 7.80 6.26 2.33
N PHE A 4 8.20 5.11 1.81
CA PHE A 4 9.41 4.40 2.23
C PHE A 4 10.16 3.91 0.99
N VAL A 5 11.46 3.64 1.14
CA VAL A 5 12.30 3.10 0.08
C VAL A 5 12.45 1.60 0.31
N THR A 6 12.19 0.80 -0.72
CA THR A 6 12.36 -0.66 -0.70
C THR A 6 13.84 -1.04 -0.84
N SER A 7 14.17 -2.30 -0.55
CA SER A 7 15.55 -2.79 -0.67
C SER A 7 16.11 -2.76 -2.10
N ASP A 8 15.23 -2.72 -3.11
CA ASP A 8 15.57 -2.55 -4.54
C ASP A 8 15.47 -1.08 -5.00
N GLY A 9 15.37 -0.12 -4.08
CA GLY A 9 15.52 1.30 -4.34
C GLY A 9 14.26 2.03 -4.83
N LEU A 10 13.12 1.35 -4.95
CA LEU A 10 11.85 1.97 -5.34
C LEU A 10 11.21 2.69 -4.15
N SER A 11 10.65 3.87 -4.38
CA SER A 11 9.88 4.58 -3.38
C SER A 11 8.40 4.23 -3.47
N LEU A 12 7.86 3.60 -2.43
CA LEU A 12 6.46 3.21 -2.36
C LEU A 12 5.68 4.13 -1.42
N ALA A 13 4.49 4.53 -1.85
CA ALA A 13 3.58 5.35 -1.08
C ALA A 13 2.60 4.52 -0.26
N TYR A 14 2.22 5.05 0.90
CA TYR A 14 1.20 4.45 1.77
C TYR A 14 0.49 5.51 2.62
N THR A 15 -0.70 5.17 3.12
CA THR A 15 -1.35 5.90 4.22
C THR A 15 -1.21 5.11 5.51
N ASP A 16 -1.22 5.83 6.62
CA ASP A 16 -0.99 5.30 7.96
C ASP A 16 -1.80 6.13 8.94
N GLU A 17 -2.94 5.60 9.32
CA GLU A 17 -4.01 6.33 10.00
C GLU A 17 -4.62 5.50 11.13
N GLY A 18 -5.02 6.18 12.20
CA GLY A 18 -5.58 5.53 13.39
C GLY A 18 -4.52 5.00 14.34
N GLU A 19 -4.98 4.30 15.37
CA GLU A 19 -4.19 3.78 16.49
C GLU A 19 -4.73 2.41 16.91
N GLY A 20 -3.95 1.64 17.68
CA GLY A 20 -4.32 0.28 18.10
C GLY A 20 -3.61 -0.80 17.27
N LEU A 21 -4.26 -1.97 17.14
CA LEU A 21 -3.66 -3.11 16.42
C LEU A 21 -3.44 -2.73 14.94
N PRO A 22 -2.20 -2.85 14.41
CA PRO A 22 -1.92 -2.50 13.04
C PRO A 22 -2.49 -3.54 12.07
N VAL A 23 -3.16 -3.05 11.03
CA VAL A 23 -3.67 -3.85 9.91
C VAL A 23 -3.03 -3.35 8.62
N LEU A 24 -2.28 -4.22 7.95
CA LEU A 24 -1.71 -3.94 6.64
C LEU A 24 -2.73 -4.31 5.55
N CYS A 25 -3.11 -3.32 4.75
CA CYS A 25 -4.03 -3.50 3.63
C CYS A 25 -3.23 -3.56 2.31
N LEU A 26 -3.36 -4.70 1.62
CA LEU A 26 -2.71 -4.97 0.33
C LEU A 26 -3.77 -5.01 -0.78
N PRO A 27 -3.79 -4.02 -1.70
CA PRO A 27 -4.76 -3.98 -2.80
C PRO A 27 -4.63 -5.16 -3.76
N GLY A 28 -5.71 -5.43 -4.48
CA GLY A 28 -5.73 -6.41 -5.56
C GLY A 28 -5.02 -5.95 -6.85
N LEU A 29 -5.04 -6.81 -7.87
CA LEU A 29 -4.47 -6.52 -9.19
C LEU A 29 -5.08 -5.24 -9.78
N THR A 30 -4.24 -4.35 -10.30
CA THR A 30 -4.59 -3.02 -10.86
C THR A 30 -5.14 -1.98 -9.89
N ARG A 31 -5.29 -2.31 -8.60
CA ARG A 31 -5.87 -1.42 -7.59
C ARG A 31 -4.81 -0.68 -6.77
N ASP A 32 -5.26 0.20 -5.88
CA ASP A 32 -4.41 0.95 -4.95
C ASP A 32 -5.06 1.06 -3.56
N GLY A 33 -4.43 1.81 -2.65
CA GLY A 33 -4.86 1.93 -1.26
C GLY A 33 -6.25 2.56 -1.05
N ALA A 34 -6.85 3.18 -2.08
CA ALA A 34 -8.18 3.79 -2.00
C ALA A 34 -9.30 2.75 -1.87
N ASP A 35 -9.09 1.51 -2.31
CA ASP A 35 -10.04 0.40 -2.14
C ASP A 35 -10.43 0.16 -0.66
N PHE A 36 -9.60 0.63 0.28
CA PHE A 36 -9.81 0.45 1.72
C PHE A 36 -10.43 1.66 2.41
N ASP A 37 -10.91 2.68 1.70
CA ASP A 37 -11.53 3.86 2.31
C ASP A 37 -12.77 3.51 3.15
N GLU A 38 -13.65 2.65 2.63
CA GLU A 38 -14.83 2.18 3.39
C GLU A 38 -14.44 1.34 4.61
N LEU A 39 -13.41 0.50 4.48
CA LEU A 39 -12.87 -0.29 5.58
C LEU A 39 -12.27 0.62 6.66
N ALA A 40 -11.53 1.66 6.27
CA ALA A 40 -10.95 2.63 7.19
C ALA A 40 -12.03 3.37 7.98
N ALA A 41 -13.13 3.75 7.33
CA ALA A 41 -14.29 4.33 8.01
C ALA A 41 -14.91 3.36 9.01
N ALA A 42 -15.11 2.09 8.63
CA ALA A 42 -15.72 1.07 9.49
C ALA A 42 -14.85 0.68 10.70
N LEU A 43 -13.53 0.77 10.57
CA LEU A 43 -12.56 0.37 11.61
C LEU A 43 -12.00 1.54 12.42
N LYS A 44 -12.43 2.78 12.13
CA LYS A 44 -11.95 4.01 12.78
C LYS A 44 -12.03 3.91 14.31
N GLY A 45 -10.94 4.30 14.97
CA GLY A 45 -10.84 4.32 16.44
C GLY A 45 -10.58 2.97 17.10
N ARG A 46 -10.51 1.87 16.33
CA ARG A 46 -10.23 0.52 16.86
C ARG A 46 -8.93 -0.08 16.33
N TYR A 47 -8.53 0.33 15.13
CA TYR A 47 -7.36 -0.20 14.44
C TYR A 47 -6.54 0.94 13.83
N ARG A 48 -5.23 0.67 13.68
CA ARG A 48 -4.33 1.48 12.86
C ARG A 48 -4.23 0.84 11.49
N LEU A 49 -4.75 1.50 10.45
CA LEU A 49 -4.70 0.97 9.09
C LEU A 49 -3.47 1.53 8.36
N ILE A 50 -2.70 0.62 7.78
CA ILE A 50 -1.57 0.91 6.90
C ILE A 50 -1.96 0.45 5.51
N ARG A 51 -2.26 1.38 4.59
CA ARG A 51 -2.79 1.07 3.26
C ARG A 51 -1.73 1.35 2.22
N LEU A 52 -1.19 0.28 1.63
CA LEU A 52 -0.09 0.36 0.68
C LEU A 52 -0.60 0.68 -0.73
N THR A 53 0.04 1.61 -1.41
CA THR A 53 -0.03 1.71 -2.87
C THR A 53 1.07 0.83 -3.44
N LEU A 54 0.71 -0.26 -4.12
CA LEU A 54 1.69 -1.21 -4.64
C LEU A 54 2.62 -0.58 -5.69
N ARG A 55 3.77 -1.22 -5.90
CA ARG A 55 4.72 -0.95 -7.00
C ARG A 55 3.95 -0.73 -8.30
N GLY A 56 4.31 0.34 -9.02
CA GLY A 56 3.74 0.70 -10.31
C GLY A 56 2.29 1.19 -10.31
N ARG A 57 1.69 1.45 -9.13
CA ARG A 57 0.34 2.00 -8.97
C ARG A 57 0.37 3.36 -8.29
N GLY A 58 -0.67 4.16 -8.53
CA GLY A 58 -0.88 5.46 -7.89
C GLY A 58 0.39 6.31 -7.82
N ALA A 59 0.75 6.74 -6.60
CA ALA A 59 1.94 7.55 -6.36
C ALA A 59 3.22 6.74 -6.06
N SER A 60 3.17 5.40 -6.10
CA SER A 60 4.35 4.56 -5.94
C SER A 60 5.15 4.49 -7.24
N ASP A 61 6.46 4.31 -7.10
CA ASP A 61 7.35 4.23 -8.25
C ASP A 61 7.01 3.03 -9.13
N ARG A 62 7.18 3.23 -10.45
CA ARG A 62 7.13 2.16 -11.45
C ARG A 62 8.53 1.58 -11.58
N ASP A 63 8.61 0.26 -11.42
CA ASP A 63 9.80 -0.48 -11.79
C ASP A 63 9.98 -0.44 -13.31
N PRO A 64 11.17 -0.05 -13.83
CA PRO A 64 11.47 -0.09 -15.25
C PRO A 64 11.56 -1.52 -15.80
N ASP A 65 11.82 -2.52 -14.97
CA ASP A 65 11.82 -3.92 -15.35
C ASP A 65 10.43 -4.54 -15.14
N PRO A 66 9.70 -4.88 -16.22
CA PRO A 66 8.37 -5.45 -16.12
C PRO A 66 8.36 -6.87 -15.50
N THR A 67 9.50 -7.56 -15.48
CA THR A 67 9.58 -8.92 -14.91
C THR A 67 9.46 -8.91 -13.38
N ASN A 68 9.76 -7.78 -12.73
CA ASN A 68 9.64 -7.60 -11.28
C ASN A 68 8.19 -7.41 -10.77
N TYR A 69 7.19 -7.48 -11.66
CA TYR A 69 5.77 -7.55 -11.28
C TYR A 69 5.24 -8.99 -11.19
N ASN A 70 6.14 -9.97 -11.15
CA ASN A 70 5.83 -11.38 -10.94
C ASN A 70 6.31 -11.82 -9.55
N VAL A 71 5.53 -12.67 -8.88
CA VAL A 71 5.85 -13.24 -7.56
C VAL A 71 6.77 -14.47 -7.62
N GLY A 72 7.09 -14.96 -8.83
CA GLY A 72 8.12 -15.99 -9.06
C GLY A 72 7.74 -17.40 -8.61
N ILE A 73 6.44 -17.68 -8.44
CA ILE A 73 5.88 -19.02 -8.15
C ILE A 73 5.40 -19.73 -9.41
#